data_AF-A0A7W3P858-F1
#
_entry.id   AF-A0A7W3P858-F1
#
_cell.length_a   1.000
_cell.length_b   1.000
_cell.length_c   1.000
_cell.angle_alpha   90.00
_cell.angle_beta   90.00
_cell.angle_gamma   90.00
#
_symmetry.space_group_name_H-M   'P 1'
#
loop_
_entity.id
_entity.type
_entity.pdbx_description
1 polymer ?
#
loop_
_entity_poly.entity_id
_entity_poly.type
_entity_poly.pdbx_seq_one_letter_code
_entity_poly.pdbx_strand_id
1 'polypeptide(L)'
;MSLEVRRVGAESAGRLVAVIRAAFAARPPLDPPAAALSETEESLARMLEAGDGGILVTHRGVDVGALVLDPVGTTMYLRRFGVTPASQGHGIARVLIDAAVDAADGYDDLTVVTREELPKTRRFWERQGFREVYRDPPNVELRRPLRTFIFDAPDPDSMRDLGVALAEQLRAGDLIVLSGELGAGKTTFTQGIGAGLAVRGDVTSPTFVIAREHPSLESGPGLVHVDAYRLAGIDELDDLDLDTSLDEVVTVVEWGEGVAEGLAESRLEIRIIRALADEEPDGEDLDPRRVLMTPIGPRWYEMEVPGTHRPPLAEKLNENLLLDFFRCEESELGDLDPTIPLPLSLMVAEHDGRVVMVHNAWRREWELPGGEIEAGETPRDAAVREFREETGMAPGADVDFVGVATVQVGHERTIQFAALYRTTLDAVAKLAPHEEIDQMTAWDLASDLPGLSAIDAHLAQIAVESASEPA
;
A
#
# COMPACT_ATOMS: atom_id res chain seq x y z
N MET A 1 15.28 -9.25 20.74
CA MET A 1 15.33 -8.05 21.62
C MET A 1 13.90 -7.70 22.01
N SER A 2 13.54 -7.66 23.31
CA SER A 2 12.16 -7.35 23.72
C SER A 2 11.93 -5.85 23.79
N LEU A 3 11.32 -5.33 22.74
CA LEU A 3 10.57 -4.08 22.78
C LEU A 3 9.18 -4.41 23.31
N GLU A 4 8.63 -3.52 24.11
CA GLU A 4 7.25 -3.62 24.59
C GLU A 4 6.49 -2.38 24.16
N VAL A 5 5.38 -2.59 23.47
CA VAL A 5 4.50 -1.53 22.97
C VAL A 5 3.21 -1.57 23.76
N ARG A 6 2.76 -0.43 24.27
CA ARG A 6 1.51 -0.34 25.05
C ARG A 6 0.67 0.85 24.61
N ARG A 7 -0.63 0.61 24.43
CA ARG A 7 -1.66 1.66 24.47
C ARG A 7 -1.78 2.16 25.92
N VAL A 8 -1.85 3.47 26.10
CA VAL A 8 -1.87 4.12 27.41
C VAL A 8 -2.86 5.28 27.45
N GLY A 9 -3.38 5.56 28.64
CA GLY A 9 -4.28 6.69 28.90
C GLY A 9 -3.61 7.81 29.69
N ALA A 10 -4.44 8.68 30.24
CA ALA A 10 -4.05 9.86 31.01
C ALA A 10 -3.15 9.54 32.22
N GLU A 11 -3.29 8.35 32.81
CA GLU A 11 -2.48 7.88 33.94
C GLU A 11 -0.99 7.76 33.60
N SER A 12 -0.66 7.67 32.31
CA SER A 12 0.71 7.56 31.81
C SER A 12 1.28 8.90 31.32
N ALA A 13 0.56 10.02 31.47
CA ALA A 13 0.94 11.32 30.94
C ALA A 13 2.35 11.76 31.38
N GLY A 14 2.69 11.61 32.66
CA GLY A 14 4.03 11.96 33.16
C GLY A 14 5.17 11.20 32.47
N ARG A 15 4.95 9.92 32.13
CA ARG A 15 5.92 9.09 31.41
C ARG A 15 6.10 9.57 29.97
N LEU A 16 5.00 9.89 29.29
CA LEU A 16 5.05 10.38 27.91
C LEU A 16 5.73 11.74 27.84
N VAL A 17 5.39 12.68 28.73
CA VAL A 17 6.03 14.01 28.79
C VAL A 17 7.56 13.88 28.93
N ALA A 18 8.04 12.95 29.74
CA ALA A 18 9.48 12.73 29.90
C ALA A 18 10.14 12.31 28.58
N VAL A 19 9.56 11.35 27.86
CA VAL A 19 10.05 10.90 26.55
C VAL A 19 9.97 12.02 25.51
N ILE A 20 8.83 12.70 25.41
CA ILE A 20 8.57 13.78 24.45
C ILE A 20 9.57 14.93 24.66
N ARG A 21 9.74 15.41 25.89
CA ARG A 21 10.70 16.48 26.19
C ARG A 21 12.12 16.06 25.84
N ALA A 22 12.54 14.84 26.20
CA ALA A 22 13.87 14.34 25.86
C ALA A 22 14.09 14.26 24.34
N ALA A 23 13.09 13.80 23.59
CA ALA A 23 13.16 13.70 22.13
C ALA A 23 13.19 15.07 21.44
N PHE A 24 12.38 16.03 21.90
CA PHE A 24 12.29 17.36 21.27
C PHE A 24 13.43 18.29 21.68
N ALA A 25 13.97 18.17 22.90
CA ALA A 25 15.10 19.00 23.36
C ALA A 25 16.41 18.71 22.59
N ALA A 26 16.53 17.52 21.98
CA ALA A 26 17.68 17.16 21.15
C ALA A 26 17.57 17.66 19.69
N ARG A 27 16.44 18.27 19.31
CA ARG A 27 16.25 18.82 17.97
C ARG A 27 16.97 20.17 17.83
N PRO A 28 17.33 20.58 16.61
CA PRO A 28 17.77 21.95 16.36
C PRO A 28 16.72 22.96 16.89
N PRO A 29 17.16 24.15 17.36
CA PRO A 29 16.22 25.19 17.77
C PRO A 29 15.34 25.61 16.57
N LEU A 30 14.06 25.83 16.84
CA LEU A 30 13.05 26.20 15.86
C LEU A 30 12.42 27.55 16.24
N ASP A 31 11.94 28.30 15.25
CA ASP A 31 11.21 29.56 15.46
C ASP A 31 9.85 29.52 14.72
N PRO A 32 8.71 29.55 15.41
CA PRO A 32 8.56 29.51 16.86
C PRO A 32 9.03 28.16 17.45
N PRO A 33 9.40 28.11 18.75
CA PRO A 33 9.77 26.87 19.42
C PRO A 33 8.68 25.80 19.32
N ALA A 34 9.08 24.52 19.28
CA ALA A 34 8.13 23.42 19.26
C ALA A 34 7.27 23.42 20.54
N ALA A 35 5.94 23.45 20.39
CA ALA A 35 4.97 23.44 21.50
C ALA A 35 5.17 22.26 22.47
N ALA A 36 5.74 21.15 21.98
CA ALA A 36 6.09 19.98 22.79
C ALA A 36 7.10 20.29 23.92
N LEU A 37 7.93 21.34 23.80
CA LEU A 37 8.86 21.75 24.86
C LEU A 37 8.16 22.41 26.05
N SER A 38 6.99 23.01 25.82
CA SER A 38 6.15 23.61 26.87
C SER A 38 5.10 22.65 27.44
N GLU A 39 5.00 21.43 26.90
CA GLU A 39 4.01 20.43 27.32
C GLU A 39 4.19 20.06 28.80
N THR A 40 3.11 20.06 29.58
CA THR A 40 3.09 19.62 30.99
C THR A 40 2.36 18.28 31.11
N GLU A 41 2.52 17.60 32.24
CA GLU A 41 1.79 16.37 32.52
C GLU A 41 0.27 16.60 32.48
N GLU A 42 -0.20 17.73 33.02
CA GLU A 42 -1.62 18.10 33.00
C GLU A 42 -2.14 18.40 31.59
N SER A 43 -1.35 19.07 30.74
CA SER A 43 -1.78 19.34 29.37
C SER A 43 -1.79 18.08 28.52
N LEU A 44 -0.80 17.20 28.70
CA LEU A 44 -0.77 15.94 27.99
C LEU A 44 -1.85 14.97 28.46
N ALA A 45 -2.13 14.90 29.77
CA ALA A 45 -3.25 14.12 30.30
C ALA A 45 -4.57 14.54 29.65
N ARG A 46 -4.84 15.85 29.55
CA ARG A 46 -6.02 16.37 28.84
C ARG A 46 -6.05 15.98 27.36
N MET A 47 -4.91 15.99 26.66
CA MET A 47 -4.85 15.52 25.27
C MET A 47 -5.17 14.03 25.16
N LEU A 48 -4.64 13.20 26.06
CA LEU A 48 -4.88 11.76 26.09
C LEU A 48 -6.34 11.42 26.41
N GLU A 49 -6.99 12.19 27.29
CA GLU A 49 -8.42 12.03 27.63
C GLU A 49 -9.36 12.51 26.51
N ALA A 50 -8.99 13.58 25.81
CA ALA A 50 -9.80 14.14 24.74
C ALA A 50 -9.66 13.36 23.43
N GLY A 51 -8.48 12.78 23.19
CA GLY A 51 -8.19 11.94 22.03
C GLY A 51 -8.39 10.46 22.31
N ASP A 52 -7.65 9.62 21.59
CA ASP A 52 -7.68 8.15 21.73
C ASP A 52 -6.45 7.64 22.49
N GLY A 53 -6.08 8.34 23.57
CA GLY A 53 -4.91 8.03 24.38
C GLY A 53 -3.58 8.17 23.62
N GLY A 54 -2.62 7.31 23.93
CA GLY A 54 -1.29 7.35 23.34
C GLY A 54 -0.63 5.99 23.28
N ILE A 55 0.58 5.97 22.73
CA ILE A 55 1.42 4.76 22.65
C ILE A 55 2.74 5.05 23.35
N LEU A 56 3.16 4.10 24.17
CA LEU A 56 4.45 4.11 24.86
C LEU A 56 5.25 2.86 24.47
N VAL A 57 6.49 3.07 24.05
CA VAL A 57 7.44 1.99 23.75
C VAL A 57 8.50 1.94 24.83
N THR A 58 8.63 0.78 25.45
CA THR A 58 9.62 0.49 26.49
C THR A 58 10.66 -0.49 25.95
N HIS A 59 11.94 -0.19 26.17
CA HIS A 59 13.05 -1.09 25.89
C HIS A 59 13.81 -1.38 27.18
N ARG A 60 13.89 -2.66 27.57
CA ARG A 60 14.57 -3.10 28.82
C ARG A 60 14.09 -2.33 30.06
N GLY A 61 12.77 -2.09 30.15
CA GLY A 61 12.15 -1.37 31.27
C GLY A 61 12.31 0.15 31.23
N VAL A 62 12.94 0.71 30.20
CA VAL A 62 13.10 2.16 30.01
C VAL A 62 12.17 2.65 28.92
N ASP A 63 11.45 3.74 29.16
CA ASP A 63 10.58 4.36 28.16
C ASP A 63 11.43 5.11 27.13
N VAL A 64 11.30 4.71 25.86
CA VAL A 64 12.20 5.14 24.78
C VAL A 64 11.48 5.80 23.61
N GLY A 65 10.19 5.56 23.45
CA GLY A 65 9.36 6.13 22.38
C GLY A 65 7.95 6.45 22.87
N ALA A 66 7.37 7.55 22.38
CA ALA A 66 6.03 7.98 22.74
C ALA A 66 5.34 8.70 21.57
N LEU A 67 4.02 8.56 21.47
CA LEU A 67 3.14 9.41 20.67
C LEU A 67 1.76 9.52 21.33
N VAL A 68 1.01 10.54 20.92
CA VAL A 68 -0.40 10.76 21.26
C VAL A 68 -1.24 10.55 20.02
N LEU A 69 -2.37 9.85 20.18
CA LEU A 69 -3.33 9.58 19.13
C LEU A 69 -4.49 10.56 19.27
N ASP A 70 -4.69 11.39 18.26
CA ASP A 70 -5.72 12.43 18.27
C ASP A 70 -6.64 12.26 17.05
N PRO A 71 -7.79 11.61 17.21
CA PRO A 71 -8.74 11.44 16.12
C PRO A 71 -9.45 12.76 15.79
N VAL A 72 -9.49 13.12 14.51
CA VAL A 72 -10.21 14.29 13.99
C VAL A 72 -10.96 13.87 12.74
N GLY A 73 -12.28 13.74 12.83
CA GLY A 73 -13.09 13.14 11.76
C GLY A 73 -12.67 11.68 11.55
N THR A 74 -12.31 11.32 10.31
CA THR A 74 -11.80 9.99 9.96
C THR A 74 -10.27 9.91 9.88
N THR A 75 -9.57 10.98 10.27
CA THR A 75 -8.12 11.07 10.29
C THR A 75 -7.59 10.83 11.71
N MET A 76 -6.53 10.01 11.84
CA MET A 76 -5.79 9.86 13.10
C MET A 76 -4.53 10.74 13.09
N TYR A 77 -4.51 11.82 13.86
CA TYR A 77 -3.32 12.66 14.00
C TYR A 77 -2.30 12.02 14.96
N LEU A 78 -1.07 11.82 14.48
CA LEU A 78 0.08 11.40 15.26
C LEU A 78 0.72 12.61 15.93
N ARG A 79 0.27 12.92 17.14
CA ARG A 79 0.78 14.08 17.90
C ARG A 79 1.93 13.68 18.80
N ARG A 80 2.82 14.64 19.03
CA ARG A 80 3.94 14.51 19.99
C ARG A 80 4.83 13.28 19.75
N PHE A 81 4.93 12.84 18.49
CA PHE A 81 5.79 11.73 18.10
C PHE A 81 7.26 11.98 18.47
N GLY A 82 7.81 11.15 19.36
CA GLY A 82 9.14 11.33 19.92
C GLY A 82 9.84 10.03 20.26
N VAL A 83 11.10 9.92 19.84
CA VAL A 83 12.03 8.86 20.24
C VAL A 83 13.20 9.48 20.96
N THR A 84 13.53 8.96 22.14
CA THR A 84 14.67 9.41 22.94
C THR A 84 15.98 9.36 22.14
N PRO A 85 16.90 10.32 22.28
CA PRO A 85 18.12 10.39 21.46
C PRO A 85 18.97 9.11 21.50
N ALA A 86 19.08 8.48 22.67
CA ALA A 86 19.85 7.26 22.86
C ALA A 86 19.28 6.04 22.11
N SER A 87 18.02 6.10 21.68
CA SER A 87 17.31 4.98 21.04
C SER A 87 16.97 5.27 19.57
N GLN A 88 17.40 6.41 19.02
CA GLN A 88 17.23 6.72 17.60
C GLN A 88 18.08 5.78 16.74
N GLY A 89 17.59 5.45 15.53
CA GLY A 89 18.28 4.52 14.62
C GLY A 89 18.10 3.04 14.94
N HIS A 90 17.33 2.68 15.96
CA HIS A 90 17.12 1.29 16.40
C HIS A 90 15.70 0.77 16.09
N GLY A 91 15.03 1.32 15.08
CA GLY A 91 13.69 0.87 14.65
C GLY A 91 12.51 1.32 15.52
N ILE A 92 12.73 1.97 16.66
CA ILE A 92 11.67 2.41 17.59
C ILE A 92 10.60 3.27 16.90
N ALA A 93 11.01 4.15 16.00
CA ALA A 93 10.07 5.03 15.29
C ALA A 93 9.14 4.23 14.37
N ARG A 94 9.65 3.20 13.70
CA ARG A 94 8.82 2.31 12.86
C ARG A 94 7.82 1.54 13.72
N VAL A 95 8.27 0.96 14.83
CA VAL A 95 7.41 0.26 15.81
C VAL A 95 6.29 1.17 16.35
N LEU A 96 6.57 2.45 16.59
CA LEU A 96 5.56 3.43 16.98
C LEU A 96 4.52 3.67 15.88
N ILE A 97 4.96 3.72 14.62
CA ILE A 97 4.08 3.92 13.46
C ILE A 97 3.22 2.69 13.24
N ASP A 98 3.80 1.49 13.25
CA ASP A 98 3.06 0.22 13.09
C ASP A 98 1.97 0.11 14.16
N ALA A 99 2.31 0.41 15.42
CA ALA A 99 1.33 0.41 16.50
C ALA A 99 0.27 1.52 16.36
N ALA A 100 0.58 2.62 15.67
CA ALA A 100 -0.38 3.67 15.37
C ALA A 100 -1.31 3.28 14.21
N VAL A 101 -0.82 2.52 13.22
CA VAL A 101 -1.65 1.90 12.18
C VAL A 101 -2.65 0.94 12.83
N ASP A 102 -2.18 0.03 13.69
CA ASP A 102 -3.06 -0.89 14.43
C ASP A 102 -4.10 -0.15 15.28
N ALA A 103 -3.69 0.97 15.89
CA ALA A 103 -4.57 1.82 16.70
C ALA A 103 -5.59 2.61 15.87
N ALA A 104 -5.31 2.81 14.59
CA ALA A 104 -6.13 3.57 13.65
C ALA A 104 -7.04 2.66 12.82
N ASP A 105 -7.33 1.44 13.29
CA ASP A 105 -8.40 0.63 12.73
C ASP A 105 -9.71 1.42 12.68
N GLY A 106 -10.41 1.37 11.55
CA GLY A 106 -11.60 2.17 11.31
C GLY A 106 -11.35 3.64 10.90
N TYR A 107 -10.11 4.10 10.84
CA TYR A 107 -9.74 5.42 10.27
C TYR A 107 -9.31 5.28 8.80
N ASP A 108 -9.30 6.40 8.09
CA ASP A 108 -8.95 6.43 6.67
C ASP A 108 -7.48 6.79 6.43
N ASP A 109 -6.86 7.54 7.35
CA ASP A 109 -5.46 7.95 7.24
C ASP A 109 -4.77 8.21 8.60
N LEU A 110 -3.44 8.21 8.56
CA LEU A 110 -2.58 8.81 9.58
C LEU A 110 -2.05 10.16 9.11
N THR A 111 -2.11 11.16 9.98
CA THR A 111 -1.58 12.49 9.69
C THR A 111 -0.51 12.91 10.68
N VAL A 112 0.58 13.51 10.20
CA VAL A 112 1.60 14.14 11.04
C VAL A 112 1.91 15.55 10.56
N VAL A 113 2.09 16.47 11.51
CA VAL A 113 2.59 17.82 11.22
C VAL A 113 4.06 17.90 11.59
N THR A 114 4.89 18.25 10.62
CA THR A 114 6.31 18.50 10.80
C THR A 114 6.67 19.94 10.42
N ARG A 115 7.95 20.27 10.54
CA ARG A 115 8.49 21.61 10.32
C ARG A 115 9.31 21.64 9.04
N GLU A 116 9.11 22.67 8.21
CA GLU A 116 9.82 22.84 6.94
C GLU A 116 11.34 22.82 7.13
N GLU A 117 11.80 23.41 8.23
CA GLU A 117 13.21 23.53 8.62
C GLU A 117 13.84 22.18 9.03
N LEU A 118 13.06 21.10 9.09
CA LEU A 118 13.50 19.74 9.43
C LEU A 118 13.43 18.78 8.22
N PRO A 119 14.25 18.97 7.18
CA PRO A 119 14.21 18.14 5.97
C PRO A 119 14.51 16.66 6.23
N LYS A 120 15.35 16.35 7.22
CA LYS A 120 15.61 14.95 7.62
C LYS A 120 14.38 14.25 8.21
N THR A 121 13.56 15.00 8.94
CA THR A 121 12.31 14.49 9.52
C THR A 121 11.26 14.29 8.42
N ARG A 122 11.17 15.22 7.45
CA ARG A 122 10.31 15.05 6.27
C ARG A 122 10.66 13.79 5.48
N ARG A 123 11.94 13.62 5.11
CA ARG A 123 12.44 12.41 4.46
C ARG A 123 12.27 11.13 5.28
N PHE A 124 12.18 11.24 6.60
CA PHE A 124 11.83 10.07 7.42
C PHE A 124 10.37 9.70 7.18
N TRP A 125 9.43 10.64 7.32
CA TRP A 125 8.01 10.41 7.10
C TRP A 125 7.67 9.99 5.66
N GLU A 126 8.32 10.60 4.66
CA GLU A 126 8.20 10.21 3.24
C GLU A 126 8.56 8.74 3.00
N ARG A 127 9.61 8.25 3.67
CA ARG A 127 10.02 6.84 3.65
C ARG A 127 9.14 5.92 4.49
N GLN A 128 8.15 6.46 5.20
CA GLN A 128 7.15 5.70 5.95
C GLN A 128 5.76 5.85 5.31
N GLY A 129 5.69 6.33 4.06
CA GLY A 129 4.45 6.39 3.28
C GLY A 129 3.64 7.64 3.47
N PHE A 130 4.16 8.62 4.22
CA PHE A 130 3.51 9.91 4.34
C PHE A 130 3.86 10.79 3.14
N ARG A 131 2.89 11.49 2.58
CA ARG A 131 3.06 12.45 1.49
C ARG A 131 2.62 13.83 1.95
N GLU A 132 3.30 14.86 1.47
CA GLU A 132 2.88 16.23 1.73
C GLU A 132 1.53 16.49 1.08
N VAL A 133 0.59 17.02 1.84
CA VAL A 133 -0.76 17.37 1.37
C VAL A 133 -1.08 18.85 1.59
N TYR A 134 -0.42 19.49 2.57
CA TYR A 134 -0.67 20.88 2.90
C TYR A 134 0.56 21.53 3.52
N ARG A 135 0.76 22.81 3.20
CA ARG A 135 1.85 23.61 3.73
C ARG A 135 1.34 24.99 4.14
N ASP A 136 1.49 25.29 5.42
CA ASP A 136 1.31 26.63 5.99
C ASP A 136 2.56 26.95 6.81
N PRO A 137 3.56 27.64 6.23
CA PRO A 137 4.87 27.81 6.84
C PRO A 137 4.77 28.36 8.27
N PRO A 138 5.47 27.73 9.24
CA PRO A 138 6.54 26.75 9.05
C PRO A 138 6.08 25.28 9.08
N ASN A 139 4.76 25.03 9.13
CA ASN A 139 4.20 23.70 9.25
C ASN A 139 4.00 23.04 7.88
N VAL A 140 4.32 21.75 7.83
CA VAL A 140 4.07 20.88 6.69
C VAL A 140 3.26 19.70 7.21
N GLU A 141 2.07 19.51 6.67
CA GLU A 141 1.21 18.37 6.96
C GLU A 141 1.52 17.25 5.97
N LEU A 142 1.83 16.08 6.53
CA LEU A 142 2.10 14.87 5.78
C LEU A 142 1.04 13.82 6.15
N ARG A 143 0.49 13.11 5.17
CA ARG A 143 -0.54 12.10 5.35
C ARG A 143 -0.15 10.77 4.76
N ARG A 144 -0.53 9.69 5.44
CA ARG A 144 -0.41 8.32 4.97
C ARG A 144 -1.82 7.71 4.92
N PRO A 145 -2.36 7.39 3.74
CA PRO A 145 -3.64 6.70 3.65
C PRO A 145 -3.54 5.30 4.29
N LEU A 146 -4.64 4.85 4.88
CA LEU A 146 -4.76 3.50 5.47
C LEU A 146 -5.66 2.57 4.65
N ARG A 147 -6.42 3.11 3.69
CA ARG A 147 -7.39 2.32 2.90
C ARG A 147 -7.07 2.30 1.42
N THR A 148 -7.33 1.16 0.80
CA THR A 148 -7.39 0.96 -0.65
C THR A 148 -8.62 0.11 -0.93
N PHE A 149 -9.48 0.57 -1.83
CA PHE A 149 -10.63 -0.21 -2.30
C PHE A 149 -10.27 -0.91 -3.61
N ILE A 150 -10.65 -2.18 -3.74
CA ILE A 150 -10.32 -3.01 -4.91
C ILE A 150 -11.62 -3.37 -5.64
N PHE A 151 -11.68 -3.05 -6.93
CA PHE A 151 -12.82 -3.34 -7.79
C PHE A 151 -12.44 -4.25 -8.94
N ASP A 152 -13.35 -5.17 -9.24
CA ASP A 152 -13.29 -5.99 -10.45
C ASP A 152 -13.90 -5.23 -11.62
N ALA A 153 -13.17 -5.16 -12.73
CA ALA A 153 -13.64 -4.62 -14.00
C ALA A 153 -13.40 -5.67 -15.09
N PRO A 154 -14.30 -6.67 -15.23
CA PRO A 154 -14.11 -7.80 -16.15
C PRO A 154 -14.10 -7.38 -17.62
N ASP A 155 -14.73 -6.25 -17.94
CA ASP A 155 -14.87 -5.74 -19.30
C ASP A 155 -14.86 -4.19 -19.33
N PRO A 156 -14.77 -3.57 -20.53
CA PRO A 156 -14.80 -2.11 -20.66
C PRO A 156 -16.08 -1.44 -20.18
N ASP A 157 -17.23 -2.12 -20.20
CA ASP A 157 -18.51 -1.53 -19.78
C ASP A 157 -18.58 -1.45 -18.26
N SER A 158 -18.15 -2.50 -17.56
CA SER A 158 -17.97 -2.51 -16.10
C SER A 158 -17.02 -1.41 -15.63
N MET A 159 -15.96 -1.13 -16.39
CA MET A 159 -15.04 -0.02 -16.10
C MET A 159 -15.70 1.35 -16.26
N ARG A 160 -16.54 1.54 -17.29
CA ARG A 160 -17.31 2.78 -17.47
C ARG A 160 -18.35 2.94 -16.38
N ASP A 161 -19.07 1.88 -16.02
CA ASP A 161 -20.08 1.88 -14.97
C ASP A 161 -19.47 2.27 -13.61
N LEU A 162 -18.27 1.78 -13.30
CA LEU A 162 -17.52 2.21 -12.11
C LEU A 162 -17.15 3.70 -12.18
N GLY A 163 -16.73 4.20 -13.35
CA GLY A 163 -16.48 5.62 -13.57
C GLY A 163 -17.74 6.49 -13.42
N VAL A 164 -18.89 6.03 -13.89
CA VAL A 164 -20.20 6.69 -13.71
C VAL A 164 -20.57 6.75 -12.24
N ALA A 165 -20.47 5.62 -11.52
CA ALA A 165 -20.80 5.55 -10.10
C ALA A 165 -19.90 6.46 -9.24
N LEU A 166 -18.62 6.59 -9.61
CA LEU A 166 -17.72 7.56 -9.00
C LEU A 166 -18.17 9.00 -9.29
N ALA A 167 -18.49 9.30 -10.54
CA ALA A 167 -18.88 10.65 -10.98
C ALA A 167 -20.09 11.24 -10.25
N GLU A 168 -21.04 10.41 -9.81
CA GLU A 168 -22.21 10.84 -9.03
C GLU A 168 -21.84 11.52 -7.69
N GLN A 169 -20.62 11.32 -7.21
CA GLN A 169 -20.13 11.86 -5.93
C GLN A 169 -19.09 12.97 -6.09
N LEU A 170 -18.67 13.24 -7.34
CA LEU A 170 -17.66 14.25 -7.64
C LEU A 170 -18.24 15.66 -7.54
N ARG A 171 -17.40 16.58 -7.11
CA ARG A 171 -17.67 18.01 -6.94
C ARG A 171 -16.58 18.80 -7.64
N ALA A 172 -16.86 20.06 -7.97
CA ALA A 172 -15.84 20.99 -8.41
C ALA A 172 -14.69 21.05 -7.39
N GLY A 173 -13.44 21.10 -7.86
CA GLY A 173 -12.24 21.00 -7.02
C GLY A 173 -11.68 19.59 -6.85
N ASP A 174 -12.42 18.54 -7.23
CA ASP A 174 -11.95 17.17 -7.07
C ASP A 174 -10.86 16.81 -8.09
N LEU A 175 -9.77 16.22 -7.58
CA LEU A 175 -8.66 15.71 -8.36
C LEU A 175 -8.60 14.18 -8.34
N ILE A 176 -8.57 13.57 -9.52
CA ILE A 176 -8.34 12.14 -9.72
C ILE A 176 -7.02 11.94 -10.44
N VAL A 177 -6.12 11.17 -9.84
CA VAL A 177 -4.83 10.79 -10.42
C VAL A 177 -4.89 9.34 -10.87
N LEU A 178 -4.84 9.11 -12.19
CA LEU A 178 -4.90 7.78 -12.79
C LEU A 178 -3.50 7.26 -13.14
N SER A 179 -3.19 6.05 -12.68
CA SER A 179 -1.98 5.30 -12.99
C SER A 179 -2.31 3.91 -13.55
N GLY A 180 -1.37 3.32 -14.28
CA GLY A 180 -1.52 2.05 -14.96
C GLY A 180 -0.87 2.11 -16.34
N GLU A 181 -0.50 0.96 -16.88
CA GLU A 181 0.24 0.88 -18.14
C GLU A 181 -0.55 1.36 -19.38
N LEU A 182 0.11 1.35 -20.53
CA LEU A 182 -0.54 1.61 -21.80
C LEU A 182 -1.58 0.51 -22.09
N GLY A 183 -2.82 0.91 -22.38
CA GLY A 183 -3.92 -0.04 -22.61
C GLY A 183 -4.58 -0.57 -21.32
N ALA A 184 -4.15 -0.14 -20.13
CA ALA A 184 -4.80 -0.52 -18.87
C ALA A 184 -6.28 -0.11 -18.80
N GLY A 185 -6.70 0.89 -19.56
CA GLY A 185 -8.10 1.36 -19.61
C GLY A 185 -8.35 2.72 -18.94
N LYS A 186 -7.32 3.47 -18.59
CA LYS A 186 -7.43 4.81 -17.98
C LYS A 186 -8.46 5.71 -18.68
N THR A 187 -8.33 5.91 -20.00
CA THR A 187 -9.30 6.70 -20.77
C THR A 187 -10.70 6.08 -20.78
N THR A 188 -10.84 4.75 -20.78
CA THR A 188 -12.15 4.07 -20.69
C THR A 188 -12.83 4.36 -19.35
N PHE A 189 -12.07 4.36 -18.26
CA PHE A 189 -12.55 4.79 -16.95
C PHE A 189 -12.97 6.27 -16.96
N THR A 190 -12.15 7.15 -17.55
CA THR A 190 -12.48 8.58 -17.69
C THR A 190 -13.72 8.83 -18.56
N GLN A 191 -14.00 7.99 -19.55
CA GLN A 191 -15.24 8.05 -20.32
C GLN A 191 -16.46 7.82 -19.43
N GLY A 192 -16.38 6.84 -18.52
CA GLY A 192 -17.40 6.62 -17.49
C GLY A 192 -17.62 7.87 -16.64
N ILE A 193 -16.53 8.49 -16.16
CA ILE A 193 -16.60 9.74 -15.39
C ILE A 193 -17.29 10.85 -16.19
N GLY A 194 -16.87 11.08 -17.43
CA GLY A 194 -17.45 12.12 -18.28
C GLY A 194 -18.93 11.89 -18.55
N ALA A 195 -19.34 10.64 -18.75
CA ALA A 195 -20.75 10.27 -18.91
C ALA A 195 -21.56 10.56 -17.63
N GLY A 196 -21.06 10.17 -16.46
CA GLY A 196 -21.73 10.43 -15.17
C GLY A 196 -21.82 11.92 -14.81
N LEU A 197 -20.83 12.73 -15.22
CA LEU A 197 -20.85 14.20 -15.08
C LEU A 197 -21.68 14.93 -16.15
N ALA A 198 -22.25 14.20 -17.11
CA ALA A 198 -23.00 14.74 -18.25
C ALA A 198 -22.22 15.81 -19.03
N VAL A 199 -20.92 15.59 -19.29
CA VAL A 199 -20.08 16.57 -19.99
C VAL A 199 -20.31 16.59 -21.49
N ARG A 200 -19.98 17.72 -22.13
CA ARG A 200 -20.16 17.92 -23.56
C ARG A 200 -19.12 17.16 -24.37
N GLY A 201 -19.61 16.39 -25.33
CA GLY A 201 -18.79 15.72 -26.34
C GLY A 201 -18.11 14.46 -25.83
N ASP A 202 -17.46 13.74 -26.73
CA ASP A 202 -16.84 12.46 -26.40
C ASP A 202 -15.53 12.67 -25.62
N VAL A 203 -15.36 11.93 -24.53
CA VAL A 203 -14.08 11.84 -23.81
C VAL A 203 -13.16 10.89 -24.57
N THR A 204 -12.08 11.45 -25.09
CA THR A 204 -11.05 10.72 -25.85
C THR A 204 -9.68 11.06 -25.28
N SER A 205 -8.76 10.11 -25.29
CA SER A 205 -7.40 10.29 -24.77
C SER A 205 -6.74 11.58 -25.31
N PRO A 206 -6.34 12.51 -24.42
CA PRO A 206 -5.76 13.78 -24.82
C PRO A 206 -4.25 13.71 -25.05
N THR A 207 -3.61 12.53 -25.13
CA THR A 207 -2.12 12.37 -25.22
C THR A 207 -1.41 13.37 -26.13
N PHE A 208 -2.00 13.74 -27.28
CA PHE A 208 -1.38 14.67 -28.24
C PHE A 208 -1.67 16.15 -27.97
N VAL A 209 -2.77 16.46 -27.29
CA VAL A 209 -3.19 17.82 -26.94
C VAL A 209 -2.93 18.15 -25.47
N ILE A 210 -2.43 17.17 -24.69
CA ILE A 210 -2.10 17.20 -23.27
C ILE A 210 -3.33 17.36 -22.37
N ALA A 211 -4.19 18.34 -22.64
CA ALA A 211 -5.40 18.60 -21.86
C ALA A 211 -6.62 18.85 -22.76
N ARG A 212 -7.81 18.48 -22.26
CA ARG A 212 -9.12 18.80 -22.85
C ARG A 212 -10.11 19.23 -21.79
N GLU A 213 -10.82 20.31 -22.07
CA GLU A 213 -11.95 20.75 -21.27
C GLU A 213 -13.27 20.24 -21.86
N HIS A 214 -14.10 19.68 -20.98
CA HIS A 214 -15.42 19.19 -21.29
C HIS A 214 -16.43 19.90 -20.37
N PRO A 215 -17.06 21.00 -20.83
CA PRO A 215 -18.06 21.70 -20.04
C PRO A 215 -19.26 20.81 -19.73
N SER A 216 -19.84 20.93 -18.53
CA SER A 216 -21.10 20.24 -18.22
C SER A 216 -22.23 20.68 -19.15
N LEU A 217 -23.13 19.76 -19.47
CA LEU A 217 -24.40 20.05 -20.14
C LEU A 217 -25.50 20.40 -19.14
N GLU A 218 -25.24 20.23 -17.84
CA GLU A 218 -26.17 20.46 -16.74
C GLU A 218 -25.60 21.50 -15.74
N SER A 219 -26.19 21.60 -14.54
CA SER A 219 -25.70 22.50 -13.48
C SER A 219 -24.52 21.94 -12.67
N GLY A 220 -23.96 20.80 -13.08
CA GLY A 220 -22.83 20.14 -12.41
C GLY A 220 -21.47 20.68 -12.86
N PRO A 221 -20.37 20.20 -12.24
CA PRO A 221 -19.02 20.59 -12.66
C PRO A 221 -18.71 20.06 -14.06
N GLY A 222 -17.86 20.79 -14.79
CA GLY A 222 -17.22 20.28 -16.00
C GLY A 222 -16.09 19.29 -15.67
N LEU A 223 -15.48 18.72 -16.71
CA LEU A 223 -14.32 17.84 -16.61
C LEU A 223 -13.12 18.46 -17.34
N VAL A 224 -11.97 18.51 -16.69
CA VAL A 224 -10.67 18.70 -17.32
C VAL A 224 -9.96 17.35 -17.34
N HIS A 225 -9.67 16.86 -18.55
CA HIS A 225 -8.98 15.60 -18.77
C HIS A 225 -7.57 15.87 -19.27
N VAL A 226 -6.58 15.50 -18.47
CA VAL A 226 -5.15 15.68 -18.75
C VAL A 226 -4.50 14.32 -18.94
N ASP A 227 -3.54 14.23 -19.85
CA ASP A 227 -2.66 13.08 -20.02
C ASP A 227 -1.20 13.55 -19.93
N ALA A 228 -0.57 13.23 -18.81
CA ALA A 228 0.78 13.64 -18.48
C ALA A 228 1.86 12.70 -19.04
N TYR A 229 1.51 11.70 -19.86
CA TYR A 229 2.47 10.73 -20.41
C TYR A 229 3.66 11.36 -21.14
N ARG A 230 3.46 12.55 -21.72
CA ARG A 230 4.49 13.28 -22.49
C ARG A 230 5.17 14.40 -21.72
N LEU A 231 4.76 14.66 -20.48
CA LEU A 231 5.32 15.74 -19.69
C LEU A 231 6.66 15.31 -19.10
N ALA A 232 7.64 16.21 -19.15
CA ALA A 232 8.97 15.96 -18.59
C ALA A 232 9.04 16.11 -17.06
N GLY A 233 7.97 16.63 -16.44
CA GLY A 233 7.87 16.81 -14.99
C GLY A 233 6.76 17.80 -14.61
N ILE A 234 6.70 18.12 -13.32
CA ILE A 234 5.68 19.00 -12.72
C ILE A 234 5.69 20.41 -13.32
N ASP A 235 6.85 20.95 -13.68
CA ASP A 235 6.99 22.30 -14.26
C ASP A 235 6.19 22.45 -15.57
N GLU A 236 6.08 21.39 -16.39
CA GLU A 236 5.30 21.44 -17.63
C GLU A 236 3.79 21.29 -17.39
N LEU A 237 3.39 20.71 -16.24
CA LEU A 237 1.99 20.65 -15.82
C LEU A 237 1.54 22.01 -15.27
N ASP A 238 2.38 22.68 -14.50
CA ASP A 238 2.15 24.05 -14.01
C ASP A 238 1.99 25.05 -15.17
N ASP A 239 2.76 24.88 -16.26
CA ASP A 239 2.67 25.69 -17.49
C ASP A 239 1.32 25.56 -18.23
N LEU A 240 0.47 24.59 -17.87
CA LEU A 240 -0.87 24.43 -18.46
C LEU A 240 -1.92 25.39 -17.87
N ASP A 241 -1.55 26.22 -16.88
CA ASP A 241 -2.44 27.18 -16.20
C ASP A 241 -3.71 26.53 -15.57
N LEU A 242 -3.66 25.21 -15.28
CA LEU A 242 -4.78 24.42 -14.75
C LEU A 242 -5.32 25.02 -13.44
N ASP A 243 -4.40 25.48 -12.58
CA ASP A 243 -4.62 26.01 -11.24
C ASP A 243 -5.72 27.07 -11.16
N THR A 244 -5.89 27.86 -12.22
CA THR A 244 -6.87 28.96 -12.26
C THR A 244 -8.32 28.49 -12.36
N SER A 245 -8.55 27.21 -12.68
CA SER A 245 -9.88 26.62 -12.87
C SER A 245 -10.14 25.37 -12.05
N LEU A 246 -9.14 24.82 -11.35
CA LEU A 246 -9.24 23.56 -10.58
C LEU A 246 -10.43 23.57 -9.60
N ASP A 247 -10.65 24.68 -8.90
CA ASP A 247 -11.74 24.81 -7.91
C ASP A 247 -13.16 24.80 -8.53
N GLU A 248 -13.29 24.94 -9.85
CA GLU A 248 -14.58 25.03 -10.56
C GLU A 248 -14.94 23.76 -11.36
N VAL A 249 -13.99 22.83 -11.50
CA VAL A 249 -14.12 21.64 -12.36
C VAL A 249 -13.66 20.38 -11.65
N VAL A 250 -14.02 19.22 -12.19
CA VAL A 250 -13.38 17.94 -11.83
C VAL A 250 -12.16 17.78 -12.73
N THR A 251 -11.02 17.41 -12.16
CA THR A 251 -9.78 17.19 -12.91
C THR A 251 -9.38 15.73 -12.85
N VAL A 252 -9.18 15.11 -14.02
CA VAL A 252 -8.64 13.76 -14.16
C VAL A 252 -7.29 13.84 -14.86
N VAL A 253 -6.23 13.38 -14.21
CA VAL A 253 -4.88 13.34 -14.76
C VAL A 253 -4.44 11.89 -14.98
N GLU A 254 -4.41 11.45 -16.24
CA GLU A 254 -3.76 10.21 -16.63
C GLU A 254 -2.24 10.34 -16.54
N TRP A 255 -1.57 9.28 -16.07
CA TRP A 255 -0.13 9.27 -15.80
C TRP A 255 0.30 10.37 -14.81
N GLY A 256 -0.60 10.72 -13.89
CA GLY A 256 -0.39 11.83 -12.95
C GLY A 256 0.47 11.47 -11.73
N GLU A 257 0.83 10.20 -11.53
CA GLU A 257 1.70 9.79 -10.43
C GLU A 257 3.08 10.45 -10.55
N GLY A 258 3.53 11.11 -9.49
CA GLY A 258 4.77 11.87 -9.41
C GLY A 258 4.71 13.29 -10.00
N VAL A 259 3.59 13.69 -10.61
CA VAL A 259 3.45 15.00 -11.27
C VAL A 259 2.22 15.79 -10.82
N ALA A 260 1.11 15.13 -10.49
CA ALA A 260 -0.17 15.79 -10.24
C ALA A 260 -0.53 15.91 -8.75
N GLU A 261 0.23 15.31 -7.84
CA GLU A 261 -0.12 15.26 -6.41
C GLU A 261 -0.20 16.64 -5.74
N GLY A 262 0.49 17.63 -6.30
CA GLY A 262 0.52 19.00 -5.81
C GLY A 262 -0.65 19.88 -6.28
N LEU A 263 -1.47 19.41 -7.23
CA LEU A 263 -2.57 20.20 -7.80
C LEU A 263 -3.74 20.39 -6.82
N ALA A 264 -3.91 19.50 -5.85
CA ALA A 264 -4.95 19.61 -4.83
C ALA A 264 -4.51 18.99 -3.49
N GLU A 265 -4.96 19.58 -2.38
CA GLU A 265 -4.69 19.06 -1.03
C GLU A 265 -5.29 17.65 -0.82
N SER A 266 -6.42 17.37 -1.47
CA SER A 266 -7.09 16.07 -1.45
C SER A 266 -7.24 15.53 -2.87
N ARG A 267 -6.98 14.23 -3.06
CA ARG A 267 -7.08 13.56 -4.35
C ARG A 267 -7.47 12.10 -4.20
N LEU A 268 -8.06 11.54 -5.25
CA LEU A 268 -8.27 10.11 -5.37
C LEU A 268 -7.21 9.54 -6.30
N GLU A 269 -6.33 8.71 -5.75
CA GLU A 269 -5.36 7.96 -6.55
C GLU A 269 -6.01 6.66 -7.02
N ILE A 270 -6.04 6.46 -8.33
CA ILE A 270 -6.61 5.27 -8.95
C ILE A 270 -5.52 4.57 -9.73
N ARG A 271 -5.28 3.31 -9.41
CA ARG A 271 -4.37 2.44 -10.16
C ARG A 271 -5.17 1.36 -10.87
N ILE A 272 -4.99 1.25 -12.18
CA ILE A 272 -5.61 0.20 -12.99
C ILE A 272 -4.52 -0.81 -13.35
N ILE A 273 -4.69 -2.05 -12.90
CA ILE A 273 -3.80 -3.16 -13.22
C ILE A 273 -4.51 -4.14 -14.13
N ARG A 274 -3.78 -4.77 -15.05
CA ARG A 274 -4.31 -5.93 -15.77
C ARG A 274 -4.51 -7.09 -14.82
N ALA A 275 -5.67 -7.71 -14.93
CA ALA A 275 -5.89 -9.03 -14.37
C ALA A 275 -5.76 -10.05 -15.52
N LEU A 276 -5.37 -11.28 -15.18
CA LEU A 276 -5.61 -12.42 -16.06
C LEU A 276 -6.98 -13.00 -15.69
N ALA A 277 -7.72 -13.47 -16.69
CA ALA A 277 -8.97 -14.16 -16.45
C ALA A 277 -8.70 -15.44 -15.65
N ASP A 278 -9.56 -15.73 -14.66
CA ASP A 278 -9.66 -17.10 -14.14
C ASP A 278 -10.08 -18.01 -15.31
N GLU A 279 -9.65 -19.29 -15.31
CA GLU A 279 -9.99 -20.26 -16.36
C GLU A 279 -11.46 -20.12 -16.80
N GLU A 280 -11.68 -19.71 -18.05
CA GLU A 280 -12.97 -19.20 -18.47
C GLU A 280 -14.06 -20.28 -18.45
N PRO A 281 -15.24 -20.01 -17.83
CA PRO A 281 -16.36 -20.92 -17.92
C PRO A 281 -16.96 -21.02 -19.34
N ASP A 282 -16.75 -20.03 -20.23
CA ASP A 282 -17.54 -19.89 -21.46
C ASP A 282 -16.77 -19.46 -22.75
N GLY A 283 -15.43 -19.28 -22.72
CA GLY A 283 -14.63 -19.08 -23.94
C GLY A 283 -14.79 -17.73 -24.65
N GLU A 284 -15.07 -16.66 -23.89
CA GLU A 284 -14.99 -15.28 -24.37
C GLU A 284 -13.67 -14.69 -23.91
N ASP A 285 -12.71 -14.38 -24.80
CA ASP A 285 -11.44 -13.71 -24.45
C ASP A 285 -11.68 -12.45 -23.61
N LEU A 286 -11.75 -12.60 -22.28
CA LEU A 286 -11.93 -11.50 -21.35
C LEU A 286 -10.57 -10.88 -21.08
N ASP A 287 -10.52 -9.55 -21.06
CA ASP A 287 -9.31 -8.77 -20.74
C ASP A 287 -9.54 -7.99 -19.44
N PRO A 288 -9.68 -8.68 -18.29
CA PRO A 288 -10.15 -8.08 -17.06
C PRO A 288 -9.11 -7.10 -16.47
N ARG A 289 -9.60 -6.17 -15.65
CA ARG A 289 -8.79 -5.23 -14.90
C ARG A 289 -9.17 -5.28 -13.43
N ARG A 290 -8.22 -4.91 -12.57
CA ARG A 290 -8.53 -4.46 -11.21
C ARG A 290 -8.31 -2.97 -11.12
N VAL A 291 -9.24 -2.28 -10.47
CA VAL A 291 -9.17 -0.85 -10.19
C VAL A 291 -8.97 -0.67 -8.69
N LEU A 292 -7.81 -0.16 -8.30
CA LEU A 292 -7.46 0.15 -6.93
C LEU A 292 -7.70 1.64 -6.68
N MET A 293 -8.57 1.98 -5.75
CA MET A 293 -8.86 3.36 -5.37
C MET A 293 -8.32 3.69 -3.97
N THR A 294 -7.46 4.69 -3.90
CA THR A 294 -6.81 5.16 -2.69
C THR A 294 -7.23 6.61 -2.41
N PRO A 295 -8.09 6.85 -1.40
CA PRO A 295 -8.46 8.21 -1.02
C PRO A 295 -7.32 8.89 -0.24
N ILE A 296 -6.86 10.04 -0.73
CA ILE A 296 -5.87 10.89 -0.07
C ILE A 296 -6.53 12.20 0.36
N GLY A 297 -6.57 12.45 1.67
CA GLY A 297 -7.07 13.70 2.22
C GLY A 297 -8.58 13.71 2.49
N PRO A 298 -9.05 14.66 3.30
CA PRO A 298 -10.36 14.60 3.96
C PRO A 298 -11.55 14.62 3.01
N ARG A 299 -11.40 15.23 1.82
CA ARG A 299 -12.49 15.33 0.82
C ARG A 299 -13.02 13.95 0.41
N TRP A 300 -12.15 12.95 0.32
CA TRP A 300 -12.50 11.64 -0.25
C TRP A 300 -13.04 10.65 0.78
N TYR A 301 -13.09 11.04 2.05
CA TYR A 301 -13.66 10.22 3.12
C TYR A 301 -15.17 10.41 3.28
N GLU A 302 -15.71 11.49 2.72
CA GLU A 302 -17.16 11.66 2.54
C GLU A 302 -17.70 10.79 1.39
N MET A 303 -16.82 10.20 0.58
CA MET A 303 -17.22 9.36 -0.55
C MET A 303 -17.78 8.04 -0.01
N GLU A 304 -19.01 7.73 -0.41
CA GLU A 304 -19.54 6.38 -0.30
C GLU A 304 -18.80 5.51 -1.33
N VAL A 305 -18.17 4.43 -0.88
CA VAL A 305 -17.41 3.55 -1.77
C VAL A 305 -18.37 3.01 -2.85
N PRO A 306 -18.17 3.34 -4.13
CA PRO A 306 -19.15 3.01 -5.17
C PRO A 306 -19.17 1.50 -5.42
N GLY A 307 -20.36 0.92 -5.59
CA GLY A 307 -20.51 -0.48 -6.02
C GLY A 307 -20.00 -1.53 -5.03
N THR A 308 -19.78 -2.75 -5.53
CA THR A 308 -19.23 -3.87 -4.75
C THR A 308 -17.71 -3.90 -4.92
N HIS A 309 -16.98 -3.65 -3.83
CA HIS A 309 -15.54 -3.87 -3.75
C HIS A 309 -15.26 -5.22 -3.07
N ARG A 310 -14.12 -5.80 -3.39
CA ARG A 310 -13.63 -7.04 -2.76
C ARG A 310 -12.54 -6.74 -1.74
N PRO A 311 -12.42 -7.53 -0.66
CA PRO A 311 -11.21 -7.51 0.16
C PRO A 311 -10.03 -8.10 -0.65
N PRO A 312 -8.79 -7.82 -0.24
CA PRO A 312 -7.63 -8.58 -0.72
C PRO A 312 -7.78 -10.06 -0.37
N LEU A 313 -7.09 -10.92 -1.12
CA LEU A 313 -7.08 -12.37 -0.89
C LEU A 313 -6.43 -12.75 0.46
N ALA A 314 -5.40 -11.99 0.86
CA ALA A 314 -4.76 -12.11 2.16
C ALA A 314 -4.05 -10.80 2.55
N GLU A 315 -3.92 -10.57 3.85
CA GLU A 315 -3.26 -9.38 4.40
C GLU A 315 -2.17 -9.80 5.38
N LYS A 316 -0.99 -9.20 5.25
CA LYS A 316 0.16 -9.44 6.12
C LYS A 316 0.50 -8.16 6.89
N LEU A 317 1.15 -8.33 8.04
CA LEU A 317 1.77 -7.24 8.80
C LEU A 317 2.62 -6.34 7.86
N ASN A 318 2.70 -5.05 8.18
CA ASN A 318 3.33 -4.01 7.34
C ASN A 318 2.56 -3.65 6.06
N GLU A 319 1.24 -3.84 5.99
CA GLU A 319 0.38 -3.39 4.88
C GLU A 319 0.67 -4.08 3.53
N ASN A 320 1.22 -5.29 3.58
CA ASN A 320 1.34 -6.12 2.39
C ASN A 320 -0.01 -6.79 2.11
N LEU A 321 -0.51 -6.63 0.89
CA LEU A 321 -1.80 -7.19 0.47
C LEU A 321 -1.58 -8.13 -0.72
N LEU A 322 -2.06 -9.37 -0.62
CA LEU A 322 -2.23 -10.23 -1.79
C LEU A 322 -3.52 -9.78 -2.50
N LEU A 323 -3.35 -9.13 -3.64
CA LEU A 323 -4.47 -8.54 -4.38
C LEU A 323 -5.14 -9.56 -5.29
N ASP A 324 -4.32 -10.36 -5.98
CA ASP A 324 -4.80 -11.31 -6.98
C ASP A 324 -3.84 -12.49 -7.15
N PHE A 325 -4.34 -13.56 -7.77
CA PHE A 325 -3.53 -14.68 -8.22
C PHE A 325 -4.03 -15.18 -9.57
N PHE A 326 -3.11 -15.30 -10.53
CA PHE A 326 -3.41 -15.66 -11.90
C PHE A 326 -2.82 -17.02 -12.26
N ARG A 327 -3.66 -17.89 -12.84
CA ARG A 327 -3.17 -19.10 -13.52
C ARG A 327 -2.85 -18.76 -14.97
N CYS A 328 -1.65 -19.11 -15.39
CA CYS A 328 -1.16 -18.93 -16.75
C CYS A 328 -0.05 -19.93 -17.03
N GLU A 329 0.30 -20.09 -18.30
CA GLU A 329 1.49 -20.83 -18.71
C GLU A 329 2.76 -20.03 -18.38
N GLU A 330 3.85 -20.71 -18.03
CA GLU A 330 5.11 -20.03 -17.69
C GLU A 330 5.65 -19.18 -18.86
N SER A 331 5.33 -19.55 -20.10
CA SER A 331 5.69 -18.77 -21.29
C SER A 331 5.01 -17.41 -21.38
N GLU A 332 3.89 -17.23 -20.68
CA GLU A 332 3.09 -15.98 -20.65
C GLU A 332 3.61 -14.97 -19.63
N LEU A 333 4.64 -15.31 -18.85
CA LEU A 333 5.31 -14.35 -17.95
C LEU A 333 5.85 -13.12 -18.69
N GLY A 334 6.13 -13.24 -19.99
CA GLY A 334 6.53 -12.12 -20.84
C GLY A 334 5.38 -11.17 -21.21
N ASP A 335 4.13 -11.58 -21.00
CA ASP A 335 2.92 -10.83 -21.33
C ASP A 335 2.33 -10.08 -20.11
N LEU A 336 2.93 -10.26 -18.92
CA LEU A 336 2.63 -9.46 -17.73
C LEU A 336 2.88 -7.96 -17.99
N ASP A 337 2.20 -7.11 -17.21
CA ASP A 337 2.42 -5.67 -17.24
C ASP A 337 3.92 -5.36 -17.01
N PRO A 338 4.66 -4.85 -18.01
CA PRO A 338 6.10 -4.65 -17.91
C PRO A 338 6.48 -3.48 -17.00
N THR A 339 5.50 -2.69 -16.55
CA THR A 339 5.69 -1.60 -15.59
C THR A 339 5.63 -2.09 -14.15
N ILE A 340 5.07 -3.27 -13.92
CA ILE A 340 5.04 -3.92 -12.61
C ILE A 340 6.20 -4.92 -12.56
N PRO A 341 7.15 -4.78 -11.61
CA PRO A 341 8.26 -5.71 -11.52
C PRO A 341 7.78 -7.09 -11.06
N LEU A 342 8.43 -8.15 -11.54
CA LEU A 342 8.36 -9.51 -11.02
C LEU A 342 9.67 -9.79 -10.24
N PRO A 343 9.84 -9.27 -9.01
CA PRO A 343 11.10 -9.46 -8.29
C PRO A 343 11.16 -10.79 -7.54
N LEU A 344 10.04 -11.48 -7.29
CA LEU A 344 10.00 -12.61 -6.36
C LEU A 344 9.66 -13.93 -7.04
N SER A 345 10.23 -15.02 -6.53
CA SER A 345 9.86 -16.38 -6.88
C SER A 345 9.79 -17.26 -5.63
N LEU A 346 8.69 -17.99 -5.49
CA LEU A 346 8.35 -18.79 -4.32
C LEU A 346 8.15 -20.26 -4.70
N MET A 347 8.45 -21.16 -3.76
CA MET A 347 8.31 -22.61 -3.94
C MET A 347 7.37 -23.21 -2.89
N VAL A 348 6.29 -23.84 -3.35
CA VAL A 348 5.44 -24.72 -2.55
C VAL A 348 5.96 -26.14 -2.68
N ALA A 349 6.64 -26.63 -1.65
CA ALA A 349 7.15 -27.99 -1.62
C ALA A 349 6.27 -28.90 -0.77
N GLU A 350 5.63 -29.88 -1.41
CA GLU A 350 4.72 -30.81 -0.77
C GLU A 350 5.41 -32.12 -0.35
N HIS A 351 5.07 -32.62 0.83
CA HIS A 351 5.47 -33.95 1.32
C HIS A 351 4.38 -34.53 2.21
N ASP A 352 3.88 -35.73 1.88
CA ASP A 352 2.83 -36.44 2.63
C ASP A 352 1.59 -35.56 2.93
N GLY A 353 1.15 -34.77 1.94
CA GLY A 353 0.00 -33.88 2.06
C GLY A 353 0.22 -32.66 2.99
N ARG A 354 1.48 -32.29 3.21
CA ARG A 354 1.88 -31.10 3.98
C ARG A 354 2.82 -30.23 3.15
N VAL A 355 2.82 -28.93 3.42
CA VAL A 355 3.69 -27.95 2.77
C VAL A 355 4.89 -27.63 3.67
N VAL A 356 6.09 -27.63 3.11
CA VAL A 356 7.30 -27.19 3.81
C VAL A 356 7.25 -25.66 3.99
N MET A 357 7.31 -25.22 5.25
CA MET A 357 7.41 -23.81 5.63
C MET A 357 8.75 -23.56 6.32
N VAL A 358 9.35 -22.41 6.06
CA VAL A 358 10.59 -21.95 6.71
C VAL A 358 10.29 -20.77 7.63
N HIS A 359 11.00 -20.67 8.75
CA HIS A 359 10.89 -19.54 9.66
C HIS A 359 12.04 -18.57 9.42
N ASN A 360 11.72 -17.35 9.00
CA ASN A 360 12.69 -16.29 8.78
C ASN A 360 13.03 -15.61 10.11
N ALA A 361 14.27 -15.71 10.55
CA ALA A 361 14.74 -15.20 11.83
C ALA A 361 14.72 -13.67 11.91
N TRP A 362 14.86 -12.97 10.78
CA TRP A 362 14.85 -11.52 10.71
C TRP A 362 13.43 -10.97 10.78
N ARG A 363 12.52 -11.53 9.98
CA ARG A 363 11.10 -11.16 9.95
C ARG A 363 10.31 -11.72 11.13
N ARG A 364 10.78 -12.83 11.71
CA ARG A 364 10.13 -13.63 12.77
C ARG A 364 8.78 -14.16 12.35
N GLU A 365 8.72 -14.69 11.14
CA GLU A 365 7.51 -15.19 10.52
C GLU A 365 7.78 -16.52 9.83
N TRP A 366 6.76 -17.36 9.72
CA TRP A 366 6.77 -18.53 8.86
C TRP A 366 6.31 -18.12 7.45
N GLU A 367 7.06 -18.53 6.44
CA GLU A 367 6.83 -18.19 5.03
C GLU A 367 7.19 -19.36 4.10
N LEU A 368 6.72 -19.28 2.85
CA LEU A 368 7.15 -20.21 1.81
C LEU A 368 8.62 -19.96 1.49
N PRO A 369 9.41 -21.01 1.19
CA PRO A 369 10.76 -20.79 0.70
C PRO A 369 10.74 -19.99 -0.60
N GLY A 370 11.63 -19.01 -0.73
CA GLY A 370 11.69 -18.15 -1.90
C GLY A 370 12.30 -16.78 -1.64
N GLY A 371 12.61 -16.07 -2.73
CA GLY A 371 13.39 -14.86 -2.65
C GLY A 371 13.42 -14.06 -3.94
N GLU A 372 14.36 -13.12 -4.00
CA GLU A 372 14.51 -12.20 -5.13
C GLU A 372 15.12 -12.91 -6.35
N ILE A 373 14.61 -12.60 -7.53
CA ILE A 373 15.15 -13.05 -8.81
C ILE A 373 16.40 -12.21 -9.12
N GLU A 374 17.55 -12.86 -9.25
CA GLU A 374 18.79 -12.17 -9.54
C GLU A 374 18.90 -11.74 -11.01
N ALA A 375 19.79 -10.78 -11.28
CA ALA A 375 19.99 -10.27 -12.63
C ALA A 375 20.46 -11.37 -13.60
N GLY A 376 19.65 -11.66 -14.62
CA GLY A 376 19.92 -12.69 -15.63
C GLY A 376 19.45 -14.10 -15.23
N GLU A 377 18.81 -14.22 -14.07
CA GLU A 377 18.17 -15.45 -13.58
C GLU A 377 16.73 -15.54 -14.10
N THR A 378 16.26 -16.76 -14.37
CA THR A 378 14.83 -16.99 -14.65
C THR A 378 14.05 -17.11 -13.34
N PRO A 379 12.74 -16.79 -13.31
CA PRO A 379 11.94 -16.96 -12.09
C PRO A 379 11.99 -18.41 -11.53
N ARG A 380 12.04 -19.40 -12.43
CA ARG A 380 12.20 -20.82 -12.08
C ARG A 380 13.55 -21.11 -11.44
N ASP A 381 14.64 -20.61 -12.01
CA ASP A 381 15.98 -20.79 -11.46
C ASP A 381 16.08 -20.17 -10.06
N ALA A 382 15.49 -18.99 -9.87
CA ALA A 382 15.41 -18.31 -8.58
C ALA A 382 14.65 -19.14 -7.54
N ALA A 383 13.45 -19.63 -7.86
CA ALA A 383 12.68 -20.50 -6.94
C ALA A 383 13.47 -21.75 -6.53
N VAL A 384 14.19 -22.37 -7.49
CA VAL A 384 15.01 -23.57 -7.22
C VAL A 384 16.24 -23.24 -6.38
N ARG A 385 16.90 -22.11 -6.63
CA ARG A 385 18.06 -21.64 -5.86
C ARG A 385 17.67 -21.32 -4.43
N GLU A 386 16.69 -20.44 -4.24
CA GLU A 386 16.22 -20.00 -2.92
C GLU A 386 15.73 -21.18 -2.09
N PHE A 387 14.92 -22.08 -2.67
CA PHE A 387 14.49 -23.30 -1.99
C PHE A 387 15.67 -24.14 -1.49
N ARG A 388 16.74 -24.27 -2.28
CA ARG A 388 17.94 -25.02 -1.87
C ARG A 388 18.71 -24.33 -0.76
N GLU A 389 18.86 -23.02 -0.84
CA GLU A 389 19.62 -22.23 0.13
C GLU A 389 18.93 -22.21 1.49
N GLU A 390 17.62 -21.99 1.51
CA GLU A 390 16.82 -21.85 2.72
C GLU A 390 16.49 -23.18 3.41
N THR A 391 16.28 -24.26 2.63
CA THR A 391 15.88 -25.55 3.19
C THR A 391 17.02 -26.57 3.27
N GLY A 392 18.08 -26.36 2.48
CA GLY A 392 19.15 -27.35 2.26
C GLY A 392 18.74 -28.55 1.41
N MET A 393 17.56 -28.52 0.78
CA MET A 393 17.00 -29.61 -0.02
C MET A 393 17.00 -29.28 -1.51
N ALA A 394 17.14 -30.29 -2.36
CA ALA A 394 16.78 -30.12 -3.78
C ALA A 394 15.26 -30.24 -3.94
N PRO A 395 14.64 -29.50 -4.89
CA PRO A 395 13.26 -29.77 -5.26
C PRO A 395 13.12 -31.21 -5.80
N GLY A 396 11.89 -31.67 -5.93
CA GLY A 396 11.55 -32.93 -6.59
C GLY A 396 11.96 -32.98 -8.06
N ALA A 397 11.70 -34.11 -8.71
CA ALA A 397 12.00 -34.30 -10.13
C ALA A 397 11.24 -33.29 -11.01
N ASP A 398 10.00 -33.00 -10.63
CA ASP A 398 9.12 -32.06 -11.31
C ASP A 398 8.99 -30.78 -10.49
N VAL A 399 9.14 -29.65 -11.18
CA VAL A 399 8.87 -28.31 -10.66
C VAL A 399 7.85 -27.70 -11.59
N ASP A 400 6.62 -27.58 -11.13
CA ASP A 400 5.52 -27.04 -11.93
C ASP A 400 5.42 -25.54 -11.68
N PHE A 401 5.20 -24.77 -12.74
CA PHE A 401 4.75 -23.40 -12.59
C PHE A 401 3.26 -23.41 -12.22
N VAL A 402 2.88 -22.68 -11.19
CA VAL A 402 1.50 -22.62 -10.70
C VAL A 402 0.80 -21.36 -11.21
N GLY A 403 1.52 -20.24 -11.26
CA GLY A 403 0.94 -18.96 -11.64
C GLY A 403 1.67 -17.75 -11.04
N VAL A 404 1.02 -16.60 -11.10
CA VAL A 404 1.56 -15.30 -10.69
C VAL A 404 0.67 -14.66 -9.65
N ALA A 405 1.22 -14.34 -8.50
CA ALA A 405 0.57 -13.52 -7.49
C ALA A 405 0.79 -12.03 -7.78
N THR A 406 -0.23 -11.20 -7.54
CA THR A 406 -0.10 -9.74 -7.52
C THR A 406 -0.15 -9.25 -6.09
N VAL A 407 0.92 -8.57 -5.65
CA VAL A 407 1.10 -8.13 -4.27
C VAL A 407 1.26 -6.62 -4.23
N GLN A 408 0.50 -5.95 -3.37
CA GLN A 408 0.82 -4.59 -2.93
C GLN A 408 1.80 -4.70 -1.78
N VAL A 409 2.97 -4.07 -1.91
CA VAL A 409 4.02 -4.10 -0.90
C VAL A 409 4.10 -2.77 -0.15
N GLY A 410 3.96 -2.88 1.17
CA GLY A 410 4.24 -1.84 2.14
C GLY A 410 3.36 -0.60 2.02
N HIS A 411 3.76 0.40 2.80
CA HIS A 411 3.12 1.71 2.85
C HIS A 411 3.30 2.54 1.58
N GLU A 412 4.28 2.19 0.74
CA GLU A 412 4.52 2.84 -0.56
C GLU A 412 3.51 2.35 -1.60
N ARG A 413 2.74 1.30 -1.27
CA ARG A 413 1.68 0.73 -2.11
C ARG A 413 2.18 0.38 -3.51
N THR A 414 3.43 -0.05 -3.59
CA THR A 414 4.03 -0.51 -4.84
C THR A 414 3.41 -1.85 -5.21
N ILE A 415 3.05 -2.02 -6.47
CA ILE A 415 2.56 -3.31 -6.96
C ILE A 415 3.76 -4.10 -7.47
N GLN A 416 3.80 -5.39 -7.14
CA GLN A 416 4.82 -6.32 -7.59
C GLN A 416 4.16 -7.67 -7.93
N PHE A 417 4.74 -8.39 -8.86
CA PHE A 417 4.38 -9.77 -9.13
C PHE A 417 5.28 -10.73 -8.34
N ALA A 418 4.78 -11.93 -8.04
CA ALA A 418 5.57 -13.03 -7.54
C ALA A 418 5.21 -14.32 -8.29
N ALA A 419 6.22 -15.01 -8.82
CA ALA A 419 6.02 -16.29 -9.50
C ALA A 419 5.92 -17.41 -8.46
N LEU A 420 4.93 -18.28 -8.61
CA LEU A 420 4.71 -19.40 -7.71
C LEU A 420 5.01 -20.72 -8.42
N TYR A 421 5.87 -21.52 -7.82
CA TYR A 421 6.21 -22.86 -8.28
C TYR A 421 5.80 -23.90 -7.26
N ARG A 422 5.61 -25.13 -7.71
CA ARG A 422 5.28 -26.28 -6.87
C ARG A 422 6.21 -27.44 -7.16
N THR A 423 6.53 -28.21 -6.13
CA THR A 423 7.25 -29.47 -6.28
C THR A 423 6.79 -30.49 -5.25
N THR A 424 6.95 -31.78 -5.54
CA THR A 424 6.69 -32.87 -4.58
C THR A 424 8.00 -33.49 -4.11
N LEU A 425 8.17 -33.63 -2.81
CA LEU A 425 9.34 -34.20 -2.17
C LEU A 425 9.10 -35.64 -1.74
N ASP A 426 10.06 -36.51 -2.04
CA ASP A 426 10.07 -37.89 -1.52
C ASP A 426 10.34 -37.95 -0.01
N ALA A 427 11.07 -36.98 0.53
CA ALA A 427 11.41 -36.88 1.94
C ALA A 427 11.76 -35.44 2.33
N VAL A 428 11.45 -35.05 3.57
CA VAL A 428 11.88 -33.78 4.17
C VAL A 428 13.12 -34.01 5.03
N ALA A 429 14.22 -33.33 4.67
CA ALA A 429 15.47 -33.39 5.42
C ALA A 429 15.39 -32.57 6.71
N LYS A 430 16.32 -32.83 7.64
CA LYS A 430 16.48 -31.97 8.81
C LYS A 430 17.20 -30.68 8.39
N LEU A 431 16.61 -29.53 8.69
CA LEU A 431 17.22 -28.22 8.45
C LEU A 431 18.60 -28.10 9.13
N ALA A 432 19.55 -27.49 8.42
CA ALA A 432 20.76 -26.91 9.00
C ALA A 432 20.56 -25.39 9.13
N PRO A 433 20.24 -24.87 10.33
CA PRO A 433 19.93 -23.45 10.53
C PRO A 433 21.08 -22.53 10.09
N HIS A 434 20.73 -21.40 9.49
CA HIS A 434 21.65 -20.33 9.13
C HIS A 434 21.11 -18.97 9.62
N GLU A 435 21.74 -17.88 9.19
CA GLU A 435 21.43 -16.53 9.70
C GLU A 435 20.00 -16.07 9.37
N GLU A 436 19.49 -16.51 8.22
CA GLU A 436 18.17 -16.15 7.71
C GLU A 436 17.09 -17.16 8.15
N ILE A 437 17.30 -18.46 7.91
CA ILE A 437 16.33 -19.50 8.28
C ILE A 437 16.83 -20.27 9.49
N ASP A 438 16.08 -20.18 10.59
CA ASP A 438 16.44 -20.86 11.84
C ASP A 438 15.59 -22.11 12.12
N GLN A 439 14.41 -22.23 11.52
CA GLN A 439 13.49 -23.37 11.68
C GLN A 439 12.78 -23.73 10.38
N MET A 440 12.36 -24.99 10.27
CA MET A 440 11.58 -25.52 9.15
C MET A 440 10.55 -26.50 9.69
N THR A 441 9.36 -26.51 9.11
CA THR A 441 8.27 -27.41 9.50
C THR A 441 7.49 -27.88 8.28
N ALA A 442 6.76 -28.98 8.41
CA ALA A 442 5.77 -29.43 7.44
C ALA A 442 4.38 -29.06 7.99
N TRP A 443 3.75 -28.06 7.39
CA TRP A 443 2.45 -27.53 7.77
C TRP A 443 1.33 -28.24 7.02
N ASP A 444 0.24 -28.57 7.72
CA ASP A 444 -0.88 -29.35 7.17
C ASP A 444 -2.01 -28.49 6.57
N LEU A 445 -1.71 -27.23 6.24
CA LEU A 445 -2.63 -26.22 5.69
C LEU A 445 -3.79 -25.80 6.59
N ALA A 446 -3.96 -26.42 7.76
CA ALA A 446 -5.12 -26.23 8.63
C ALA A 446 -4.77 -25.91 10.09
N SER A 447 -3.61 -26.38 10.57
CA SER A 447 -3.15 -26.12 11.94
C SER A 447 -2.77 -24.66 12.13
N ASP A 448 -3.05 -24.12 13.31
CA ASP A 448 -2.55 -22.81 13.70
C ASP A 448 -1.02 -22.87 13.84
N LEU A 449 -0.34 -22.05 13.06
CA LEU A 449 1.11 -21.87 13.09
C LEU A 449 1.39 -20.41 13.47
N PRO A 450 1.63 -20.10 14.75
CA PRO A 450 1.80 -18.73 15.21
C PRO A 450 2.95 -18.02 14.47
N GLY A 451 2.65 -16.85 13.90
CA GLY A 451 3.59 -16.10 13.08
C GLY A 451 3.62 -16.52 11.61
N LEU A 452 2.71 -17.38 11.16
CA LEU A 452 2.55 -17.68 9.74
C LEU A 452 2.07 -16.46 8.96
N SER A 453 2.79 -16.15 7.89
CA SER A 453 2.41 -15.13 6.92
C SER A 453 1.12 -15.54 6.21
N ALA A 454 0.09 -14.70 6.31
CA ALA A 454 -1.21 -14.98 5.72
C ALA A 454 -1.17 -15.05 4.18
N ILE A 455 -0.29 -14.26 3.55
CA ILE A 455 -0.08 -14.30 2.09
C ILE A 455 0.50 -15.65 1.69
N ASP A 456 1.58 -16.09 2.34
CA ASP A 456 2.23 -17.37 2.07
C ASP A 456 1.30 -18.56 2.35
N ALA A 457 0.51 -18.49 3.42
CA ALA A 457 -0.51 -19.49 3.71
C ALA A 457 -1.56 -19.60 2.59
N HIS A 458 -2.02 -18.47 2.08
CA HIS A 458 -3.00 -18.42 0.99
C HIS A 458 -2.40 -18.96 -0.32
N LEU A 459 -1.16 -18.58 -0.67
CA LEU A 459 -0.47 -19.09 -1.85
C LEU A 459 -0.21 -20.60 -1.76
N ALA A 460 0.15 -21.10 -0.58
CA ALA A 460 0.29 -22.53 -0.34
C ALA A 460 -1.03 -23.29 -0.59
N GLN A 461 -2.17 -22.75 -0.11
CA GLN A 461 -3.49 -23.34 -0.35
C GLN A 461 -3.82 -23.39 -1.85
N ILE A 462 -3.64 -22.27 -2.57
CA ILE A 462 -3.87 -22.20 -4.03
C ILE A 462 -3.06 -23.26 -4.78
N ALA A 463 -1.77 -23.40 -4.47
CA ALA A 463 -0.90 -24.35 -5.18
C ALA A 463 -1.29 -25.82 -4.96
N VAL A 464 -1.74 -26.16 -3.74
CA VAL A 464 -2.15 -27.53 -3.38
C VAL A 464 -3.54 -27.87 -3.92
N GLU A 465 -4.50 -26.94 -3.85
CA GLU A 465 -5.84 -27.13 -4.44
C GLU A 465 -5.75 -27.40 -5.95
N SER A 466 -4.81 -26.74 -6.63
CA SER A 466 -4.54 -26.93 -8.08
C SER A 466 -4.00 -28.33 -8.44
N ALA A 467 -3.58 -29.16 -7.48
CA ALA A 467 -3.22 -30.56 -7.73
C ALA A 467 -4.44 -31.51 -7.74
N SER A 468 -5.60 -31.03 -7.27
CA SER A 468 -6.78 -31.85 -7.02
C SER A 468 -7.81 -31.79 -8.15
N GLU A 469 -7.66 -30.86 -9.10
CA GLU A 469 -8.49 -30.78 -10.31
C GLU A 469 -7.84 -31.59 -11.44
N PRO A 470 -8.52 -32.61 -11.98
CA PRO A 470 -7.99 -33.38 -13.10
C PRO A 470 -8.05 -32.54 -14.38
N ALA A 471 -6.91 -32.46 -15.07
CA ALA A 471 -6.77 -31.93 -16.43
C ALA A 471 -7.69 -32.62 -17.46
#